data_AF-A0A2S9FRI4-F1
#
_entry.id   AF-A0A2S9FRI4-F1
#
_cell.length_a   1.000
_cell.length_b   1.000
_cell.length_c   1.000
_cell.angle_alpha   90.00
_cell.angle_beta   90.00
_cell.angle_gamma   90.00
#
_symmetry.space_group_name_H-M   'P 1'
#
loop_
_entity.id
_entity.type
_entity.pdbx_description
1 polymer ?
#
loop_
_entity_poly.entity_id
_entity_poly.type
_entity_poly.pdbx_seq_one_letter_code
_entity_poly.pdbx_strand_id
1 'polypeptide(L)'
;LDEGTAAAEAMTLMYRAVRGSANRVAVDSDVYAQTAAILATRAEPLGIEIVTADLRNGLPEGDFFGVIVQLPGASGCVNDWSRLADEAHDRGALVA
;
A
#
# COMPACT_ATOMS: atom_id res chain seq x y z
N LEU A 1 1.10 7.97 -18.03
CA LEU A 1 1.52 7.15 -16.88
C LEU A 1 0.68 5.89 -16.91
N ASP A 2 1.30 4.75 -16.63
CA ASP A 2 0.60 3.47 -16.46
C ASP A 2 0.19 3.26 -15.00
N GLU A 3 -0.57 2.22 -14.70
CA GLU A 3 -1.07 1.95 -13.35
C GLU A 3 0.07 1.78 -12.32
N GLY A 4 1.08 0.98 -12.65
CA GLY A 4 2.19 0.72 -11.72
C GLY A 4 3.00 1.97 -11.40
N THR A 5 3.20 2.87 -12.37
CA THR A 5 3.83 4.17 -12.11
C THR A 5 2.95 5.06 -11.24
N ALA A 6 1.63 5.08 -11.45
CA ALA A 6 0.70 5.81 -10.58
C ALA A 6 0.71 5.27 -9.13
N ALA A 7 0.73 3.95 -8.94
CA ALA A 7 0.83 3.34 -7.61
C ALA A 7 2.14 3.71 -6.89
N ALA A 8 3.27 3.75 -7.61
CA ALA A 8 4.54 4.19 -7.03
C ALA A 8 4.59 5.69 -6.72
N GLU A 9 3.93 6.53 -7.51
CA GLU A 9 3.73 7.95 -7.20
C GLU A 9 2.86 8.13 -5.96
N ALA A 10 1.79 7.35 -5.82
CA ALA A 10 0.94 7.33 -4.62
C ALA A 10 1.73 6.90 -3.38
N MET A 11 2.52 5.81 -3.46
CA MET A 11 3.43 5.38 -2.39
C MET A 11 4.36 6.52 -1.95
N THR A 12 4.98 7.20 -2.92
CA THR A 12 5.91 8.30 -2.64
C THR A 12 5.19 9.51 -2.03
N LEU A 13 3.98 9.82 -2.49
CA LEU A 13 3.15 10.88 -1.94
C LEU A 13 2.80 10.58 -0.48
N MET A 14 2.32 9.37 -0.19
CA MET A 14 2.00 8.95 1.18
C MET A 14 3.22 9.03 2.10
N TYR A 15 4.37 8.52 1.65
CA TYR A 15 5.63 8.59 2.40
C TYR A 15 6.07 10.02 2.74
N ARG A 16 5.77 10.99 1.87
CA ARG A 16 6.09 12.42 2.09
C ARG A 16 5.00 13.17 2.87
N ALA A 17 3.76 12.68 2.86
CA ALA A 17 2.63 13.32 3.52
C ALA A 17 2.58 12.94 5.00
N VAL A 18 2.72 11.65 5.32
CA VAL A 18 2.71 11.16 6.69
C VAL A 18 4.00 11.58 7.39
N ARG A 19 3.85 12.17 8.58
CA ARG A 19 4.97 12.61 9.42
C ARG A 19 5.25 11.52 10.45
N GLY A 20 6.50 11.09 10.58
CA GLY A 20 6.87 10.07 11.56
C GLY A 20 8.11 9.30 11.15
N SER A 21 8.41 8.22 11.89
CA SER A 21 9.51 7.30 11.61
C SER A 21 9.08 6.06 10.82
N ALA A 22 7.79 5.91 10.50
CA ALA A 22 7.30 4.77 9.74
C ALA A 22 7.92 4.77 8.33
N ASN A 23 8.66 3.71 8.02
CA ASN A 23 9.26 3.48 6.70
C ASN A 23 8.64 2.29 5.97
N ARG A 24 7.49 1.79 6.46
CA ARG A 24 6.81 0.60 5.95
C ARG A 24 5.53 0.98 5.21
N VAL A 25 5.27 0.32 4.09
CA VAL A 25 4.00 0.37 3.35
C VAL A 25 3.40 -1.03 3.31
N ALA A 26 2.12 -1.15 3.64
CA ALA A 26 1.38 -2.40 3.48
C ALA A 26 0.86 -2.49 2.04
N VAL A 27 1.06 -3.62 1.38
CA VAL A 27 0.59 -3.86 0.01
C VAL A 27 -0.22 -5.14 -0.01
N ASP A 28 -1.45 -5.07 -0.51
CA ASP A 28 -2.29 -6.27 -0.61
C ASP A 28 -1.69 -7.31 -1.55
N SER A 29 -1.82 -8.58 -1.19
CA SER A 29 -1.29 -9.70 -1.98
C SER A 29 -1.97 -9.88 -3.34
N ASP A 30 -3.15 -9.28 -3.56
CA ASP A 30 -3.94 -9.38 -4.80
C ASP A 30 -3.74 -8.17 -5.73
N VAL A 31 -2.67 -7.38 -5.56
CA VAL A 31 -2.24 -6.40 -6.56
C VAL A 31 -1.64 -7.09 -7.80
N TYR A 32 -1.69 -6.45 -8.97
CA TYR A 32 -1.04 -7.01 -10.16
C TYR A 32 0.47 -7.18 -9.97
N ALA A 33 1.02 -8.30 -10.46
CA ALA A 33 2.44 -8.61 -10.31
C ALA A 33 3.37 -7.53 -10.90
N GLN A 34 2.97 -6.89 -12.00
CA GLN A 34 3.70 -5.75 -12.58
C GLN A 34 3.69 -4.54 -11.64
N THR A 35 2.54 -4.22 -11.06
CA THR A 35 2.41 -3.11 -10.09
C THR A 35 3.30 -3.37 -8.88
N ALA A 36 3.28 -4.59 -8.33
CA ALA A 36 4.18 -4.98 -7.23
C ALA A 36 5.67 -4.85 -7.60
N ALA A 37 6.07 -5.26 -8.81
CA ALA A 37 7.46 -5.14 -9.26
C ALA A 37 7.92 -3.68 -9.39
N ILE A 38 7.04 -2.80 -9.88
CA ILE A 38 7.32 -1.36 -9.97
C ILE A 38 7.40 -0.74 -8.57
N LEU A 39 6.49 -1.08 -7.66
CA LEU A 39 6.55 -0.63 -6.26
C LEU A 39 7.88 -1.03 -5.62
N ALA A 40 8.29 -2.29 -5.71
CA ALA A 40 9.54 -2.79 -5.15
C ALA A 40 10.76 -2.03 -5.69
N THR A 41 10.82 -1.83 -7.01
CA THR A 41 11.91 -1.10 -7.68
C THR A 41 11.98 0.36 -7.22
N ARG A 42 10.85 0.98 -6.90
CA ARG A 42 10.78 2.39 -6.45
C ARG A 42 10.99 2.54 -4.94
N ALA A 43 10.64 1.53 -4.16
CA ALA A 43 10.80 1.50 -2.71
C ALA A 43 12.28 1.33 -2.31
N GLU A 44 13.02 0.46 -3.00
CA GLU A 44 14.43 0.15 -2.70
C GLU A 44 15.33 1.39 -2.53
N PRO A 45 15.43 2.34 -3.49
CA PRO A 45 16.30 3.50 -3.34
C PRO A 45 15.85 4.49 -2.26
N LEU A 46 14.59 4.39 -1.79
CA LEU A 46 14.05 5.23 -0.73
C LEU A 46 14.18 4.59 0.66
N GLY A 47 14.65 3.34 0.75
CA GLY A 47 14.70 2.57 2.00
C GLY A 47 13.32 2.25 2.56
N ILE A 48 12.30 2.20 1.70
CA ILE A 48 10.92 1.83 2.06
C ILE A 48 10.81 0.31 2.13
N GLU A 49 10.29 -0.20 3.25
CA GLU A 49 9.96 -1.62 3.40
C GLU A 49 8.53 -1.88 2.88
N ILE A 50 8.40 -2.78 1.91
CA ILE A 50 7.10 -3.27 1.47
C ILE A 50 6.73 -4.51 2.27
N VAL A 51 5.57 -4.44 2.93
CA VAL A 51 4.98 -5.57 3.66
C VAL A 51 3.80 -6.09 2.87
N THR A 52 4.01 -7.18 2.15
CA THR A 52 2.95 -7.86 1.40
C THR A 52 2.14 -8.77 2.33
N ALA A 53 0.83 -8.60 2.37
CA ALA A 53 -0.09 -9.43 3.16
C ALA A 53 -1.47 -9.51 2.53
N ASP A 54 -2.28 -10.49 2.96
CA ASP A 54 -3.71 -10.50 2.68
C ASP A 54 -4.43 -9.50 3.60
N LEU A 55 -4.79 -8.34 3.06
CA LEU A 55 -5.34 -7.24 3.84
C LEU A 55 -6.84 -7.35 4.06
N ARG A 56 -7.50 -8.40 3.54
CA ARG A 56 -8.94 -8.64 3.77
C ARG A 56 -9.26 -8.87 5.25
N ASN A 57 -8.25 -9.26 6.03
CA ASN A 57 -8.37 -9.50 7.47
C ASN A 57 -7.90 -8.30 8.33
N GLY A 58 -7.56 -7.17 7.73
CA GLY A 58 -7.06 -5.97 8.41
C GLY A 58 -5.55 -5.75 8.24
N LEU A 59 -5.03 -4.73 8.91
CA LEU A 59 -3.62 -4.35 8.80
C LEU A 59 -2.73 -5.24 9.67
N PRO A 60 -1.53 -5.63 9.16
CA PRO A 60 -0.49 -6.25 9.98
C PRO A 60 -0.09 -5.36 11.18
N GLU A 61 0.66 -5.96 12.10
CA GLU A 61 1.22 -5.24 13.24
C GLU A 61 2.33 -4.26 12.83
N GLY A 62 2.44 -3.18 13.61
CA GLY A 62 3.43 -2.12 13.46
C GLY A 62 2.92 -0.89 12.71
N ASP A 63 3.81 0.09 12.58
CA ASP A 63 3.50 1.39 12.01
C ASP A 63 3.71 1.39 10.49
N PHE A 64 2.73 1.92 9.77
CA PHE A 64 2.76 2.07 8.32
C PHE A 64 2.50 3.52 7.96
N PHE A 65 3.19 4.03 6.94
CA PHE A 65 2.86 5.35 6.39
C PHE A 65 1.76 5.26 5.33
N GLY A 66 1.54 4.07 4.76
CA GLY A 66 0.61 3.89 3.66
C GLY A 66 0.15 2.45 3.48
N VAL A 67 -0.96 2.29 2.79
CA VAL A 67 -1.57 1.02 2.41
C VAL A 67 -1.92 1.10 0.93
N ILE A 68 -1.60 0.06 0.16
CA ILE A 68 -1.94 -0.04 -1.26
C ILE A 68 -2.79 -1.27 -1.48
N VAL A 69 -4.00 -1.07 -2.03
CA VAL A 69 -4.94 -2.14 -2.37
C VAL A 69 -5.35 -2.09 -3.83
N GLN A 70 -5.89 -3.19 -4.35
CA GLN A 70 -6.43 -3.26 -5.70
C GLN A 70 -7.95 -3.38 -5.66
N LEU A 71 -8.65 -2.70 -6.57
CA LEU A 71 -10.09 -2.82 -6.72
C LEU A 71 -10.54 -2.70 -8.20
N PRO A 72 -11.03 -3.79 -8.84
CA PRO A 72 -10.99 -5.18 -8.41
C PRO A 72 -9.57 -5.74 -8.33
N GLY A 73 -9.36 -6.73 -7.46
CA GLY A 73 -8.08 -7.43 -7.33
C GLY A 73 -7.65 -8.17 -8.60
N ALA A 74 -6.38 -8.56 -8.67
CA ALA A 74 -5.82 -9.32 -9.79
C ALA A 74 -6.51 -10.68 -9.98
N SER A 75 -7.05 -11.25 -8.89
CA SER A 75 -7.92 -12.43 -8.91
C SER A 75 -9.30 -12.21 -9.54
N GLY A 76 -9.68 -10.96 -9.79
CA GLY A 76 -11.03 -10.54 -10.19
C GLY A 76 -11.99 -10.33 -9.02
N CYS A 77 -11.54 -10.52 -7.77
CA CYS A 77 -12.38 -10.29 -6.59
C CYS A 77 -12.63 -8.80 -6.35
N VAL A 78 -13.86 -8.47 -5.96
CA VAL A 78 -14.24 -7.12 -5.49
C VAL A 78 -14.34 -7.18 -3.96
N ASN A 79 -13.44 -6.49 -3.27
CA ASN A 79 -13.43 -6.41 -1.81
C ASN A 79 -13.91 -5.02 -1.37
N ASP A 80 -14.63 -4.97 -0.24
CA ASP A 80 -14.94 -3.71 0.42
C ASP A 80 -13.78 -3.33 1.36
N TRP A 81 -13.04 -2.29 0.98
CA TRP A 81 -11.89 -1.80 1.73
C TRP A 81 -12.23 -0.72 2.77
N SER A 82 -13.51 -0.39 2.98
CA SER A 82 -13.92 0.70 3.88
C SER A 82 -13.39 0.48 5.30
N ARG A 83 -13.53 -0.74 5.84
CA ARG A 83 -13.01 -1.09 7.17
C ARG A 83 -11.50 -0.97 7.26
N LEU A 84 -10.78 -1.40 6.22
CA LEU A 84 -9.33 -1.31 6.16
C LEU A 84 -8.88 0.16 6.10
N ALA A 85 -9.61 0.99 5.35
CA ALA A 85 -9.33 2.42 5.24
C ALA A 85 -9.54 3.14 6.57
N ASP A 86 -10.63 2.84 7.28
CA ASP A 86 -10.86 3.37 8.63
C ASP A 86 -9.72 2.95 9.58
N GLU A 87 -9.34 1.68 9.58
CA GLU A 87 -8.23 1.17 10.40
C GLU A 87 -6.89 1.84 10.07
N ALA A 88 -6.60 2.07 8.79
CA ALA A 88 -5.39 2.75 8.35
C ALA A 88 -5.36 4.21 8.82
N HIS A 89 -6.46 4.93 8.67
CA HIS A 89 -6.58 6.33 9.08
C HIS A 89 -6.49 6.48 10.60
N ASP A 90 -7.09 5.56 11.37
CA ASP A 90 -6.98 5.53 12.83
C ASP A 90 -5.52 5.36 13.29
N ARG A 91 -4.71 4.64 12.50
CA ARG A 91 -3.26 4.47 12.70
C ARG A 91 -2.41 5.60 12.08
N GLY A 92 -3.04 6.61 11.47
CA GLY A 92 -2.35 7.74 10.82
C GLY A 92 -1.69 7.41 9.47
N ALA A 93 -2.02 6.27 8.88
CA ALA A 93 -1.60 5.89 7.53
C ALA A 93 -2.58 6.42 6.48
N LEU A 94 -2.13 6.50 5.22
CA LEU A 94 -2.98 6.81 4.06
C LEU A 94 -3.27 5.54 3.26
N VAL A 95 -4.32 5.56 2.43
CA VAL A 95 -4.70 4.42 1.58
C VAL A 95 -4.77 4.85 0.12
N ALA A 96 -4.26 4.00 -0.76
CA ALA A 96 -4.28 4.15 -2.22
C ALA A 96 -4.81 2.88 -2.91
#